data_AF-A0A7J7NA89-F1
#
_entry.id   AF-A0A7J7NA89-F1
#
_cell.length_a   1.000
_cell.length_b   1.000
_cell.length_c   1.000
_cell.angle_alpha   90.00
_cell.angle_beta   90.00
_cell.angle_gamma   90.00
#
_symmetry.space_group_name_H-M   'P 1'
#
loop_
_entity.id
_entity.type
_entity.pdbx_description
1 polymer ?
#
loop_
_entity_poly.entity_id
_entity_poly.type
_entity_poly.pdbx_seq_one_letter_code
_entity_poly.pdbx_strand_id
1 'polypeptide(L)'
;KWYLNDDREFLKFIVLRLEQDSHVWSEVKSLGERSLFYSNSFNFGLKSSVSILASDHPGLKQNSIYFMSCEYRVRCGIFSLEDGSIQYIPQNVECPCLYGVWITPSF
;
A
#
# COMPACT_ATOMS: atom_id res chain seq x y z
N LYS A 1 6.61 21.19 2.02
CA LYS A 1 6.45 21.21 3.48
C LYS A 1 5.18 20.43 3.78
N TRP A 2 5.26 19.21 4.31
CA TRP A 2 4.11 18.30 4.43
C TRP A 2 4.19 17.52 5.75
N TYR A 3 3.05 17.39 6.43
CA TYR A 3 2.91 16.88 7.81
C TYR A 3 1.80 15.82 7.91
N LEU A 4 2.05 14.76 8.68
CA LEU A 4 1.04 13.95 9.34
C LEU A 4 1.58 13.49 10.71
N ASN A 5 0.94 14.01 11.76
CA ASN A 5 1.21 13.80 13.19
C ASN A 5 2.58 14.27 13.70
N ASP A 6 2.56 14.81 14.92
CA ASP A 6 3.60 15.59 15.59
C ASP A 6 4.88 14.81 15.96
N ASP A 7 5.00 13.56 15.55
CA ASP A 7 6.17 12.72 15.84
C ASP A 7 6.91 12.35 14.55
N ARG A 8 8.18 12.73 14.55
CA ARG A 8 9.10 12.88 13.41
C ARG A 8 9.54 11.54 12.82
N GLU A 9 8.62 10.75 12.30
CA GLU A 9 8.99 9.51 11.60
C GLU A 9 8.80 9.67 10.09
N PHE A 10 9.94 9.75 9.40
CA PHE A 10 9.99 9.61 7.95
C PHE A 10 9.51 8.20 7.61
N LEU A 11 8.30 8.08 7.04
CA LEU A 11 7.82 6.81 6.50
C LEU A 11 8.65 6.45 5.27
N LYS A 12 9.68 5.63 5.49
CA LYS A 12 10.45 4.99 4.42
C LYS A 12 9.88 3.60 4.20
N PHE A 13 9.33 3.36 3.02
CA PHE A 13 8.94 2.02 2.60
C PHE A 13 10.14 1.32 1.97
N ILE A 14 10.36 0.07 2.38
CA ILE A 14 11.23 -0.88 1.69
C ILE A 14 10.32 -1.97 1.17
N VAL A 15 10.40 -2.25 -0.13
CA VAL A 15 9.62 -3.33 -0.76
C VAL A 15 10.55 -4.52 -0.93
N LEU A 16 10.12 -5.67 -0.42
CA LEU A 16 10.85 -6.92 -0.53
C LEU A 16 10.07 -7.89 -1.42
N ARG A 17 10.79 -8.59 -2.30
CA ARG A 17 10.28 -9.69 -3.10
C ARG A 17 10.89 -11.00 -2.60
N LEU A 18 10.03 -11.99 -2.34
CA LEU A 18 10.45 -13.37 -2.09
C LEU A 18 10.51 -14.12 -3.41
N GLU A 19 11.68 -14.60 -3.78
CA GLU A 19 11.82 -15.56 -4.88
C GLU A 19 11.39 -16.95 -4.39
N GLN A 20 10.41 -17.57 -5.06
CA GLN A 20 9.81 -18.82 -4.61
C GLN A 20 10.80 -19.99 -4.60
N ASP A 21 11.64 -20.09 -5.62
CA ASP A 21 12.55 -21.23 -5.78
C ASP A 21 13.74 -21.19 -4.80
N SER A 22 14.26 -19.99 -4.55
CA SER A 22 15.44 -19.82 -3.70
C SER A 22 15.10 -19.48 -2.24
N HIS A 23 13.84 -19.14 -1.97
CA HIS A 23 13.38 -18.60 -0.68
C HIS A 23 14.19 -17.38 -0.20
N VAL A 24 14.79 -16.63 -1.13
CA VAL A 24 15.57 -15.44 -0.82
C VAL A 24 14.69 -14.19 -0.94
N TRP A 25 14.78 -13.34 0.07
CA TRP A 25 14.22 -11.99 0.03
C TRP A 25 15.20 -11.02 -0.60
N SER A 26 14.74 -10.23 -1.55
CA SER A 26 15.51 -9.16 -2.18
C SER A 26 14.75 -7.83 -2.14
N GLU A 27 15.49 -6.74 -1.94
CA GLU A 27 14.91 -5.40 -2.05
C GLU A 27 14.61 -5.09 -3.52
N VAL A 28 13.38 -4.65 -3.78
CA VAL A 28 12.98 -4.16 -5.09
C VAL A 28 12.69 -2.67 -5.02
N LYS A 29 13.22 -1.93 -6.00
CA LYS A 29 13.02 -0.47 -6.13
C LYS A 29 11.81 -0.12 -6.97
N SER A 30 11.21 -1.11 -7.64
CA SER A 30 10.06 -0.92 -8.49
C SER A 30 9.12 -2.13 -8.44
N LEU A 31 7.81 -1.85 -8.47
CA LEU A 31 6.75 -2.83 -8.68
C LEU A 31 6.40 -3.00 -10.17
N GLY A 32 7.06 -2.25 -11.06
CA GLY A 32 6.73 -2.20 -12.48
C GLY A 32 5.30 -1.72 -12.71
N GLU A 33 4.53 -2.46 -13.50
CA GLU A 33 3.13 -2.19 -13.85
C GLU A 33 2.15 -2.45 -12.69
N ARG A 34 2.64 -2.89 -11.53
CA ARG A 34 1.80 -3.27 -10.40
C ARG A 34 1.64 -2.14 -9.39
N SER A 35 0.51 -2.17 -8.70
CA SER A 35 0.25 -1.39 -7.50
C SER A 35 0.23 -2.33 -6.30
N LEU A 36 0.77 -1.89 -5.16
CA LEU A 36 0.71 -2.62 -3.90
C LEU A 36 -0.27 -1.93 -2.96
N PHE A 37 -1.23 -2.65 -2.43
CA PHE A 37 -2.11 -2.19 -1.38
C PHE A 37 -1.60 -2.73 -0.06
N TYR A 38 -1.54 -1.86 0.95
CA TYR A 38 -1.19 -2.20 2.31
C TYR A 38 -2.28 -1.67 3.23
N SER A 39 -2.84 -2.56 4.05
CA SER A 39 -3.80 -2.19 5.09
C SER A 39 -3.25 -2.54 6.46
N ASN A 40 -3.40 -1.59 7.38
CA ASN A 40 -3.18 -1.80 8.79
C ASN A 40 -4.47 -1.46 9.54
N SER A 41 -5.17 -2.50 9.99
CA SER A 41 -6.36 -2.35 10.82
C SER A 41 -5.98 -2.63 12.27
N PHE A 42 -5.72 -1.57 13.04
CA PHE A 42 -5.32 -1.70 14.45
C PHE A 42 -6.42 -2.39 15.28
N ASN A 43 -7.70 -2.15 14.97
CA ASN A 43 -8.82 -2.72 15.69
C ASN A 43 -8.93 -4.25 15.57
N PHE A 44 -8.34 -4.84 14.52
CA PHE A 44 -8.42 -6.29 14.28
C PHE A 44 -7.04 -6.98 14.25
N GLY A 45 -5.95 -6.23 14.44
CA GLY A 45 -4.58 -6.76 14.31
C GLY A 45 -4.25 -7.30 12.92
N LEU A 46 -5.09 -7.01 11.92
CA LEU A 46 -4.95 -7.51 10.56
C LEU A 46 -4.03 -6.57 9.79
N LYS A 47 -2.85 -7.08 9.45
CA LYS A 47 -1.96 -6.51 8.45
C LYS A 47 -2.11 -7.35 7.20
N SER A 48 -2.46 -6.71 6.10
CA SER A 48 -2.57 -7.42 4.83
C SER A 48 -2.05 -6.55 3.70
N SER A 49 -1.51 -7.22 2.70
CA SER A 49 -1.06 -6.60 1.48
C SER A 49 -1.48 -7.43 0.27
N VAL A 50 -1.78 -6.73 -0.81
CA VAL A 50 -2.11 -7.36 -2.09
C VAL A 50 -1.48 -6.55 -3.21
N SER A 51 -0.88 -7.23 -4.18
CA SER A 51 -0.34 -6.59 -5.37
C SER A 51 -1.20 -6.95 -6.56
N ILE A 52 -1.61 -5.96 -7.34
CA ILE A 52 -2.45 -6.13 -8.54
C ILE A 52 -1.84 -5.36 -9.71
N LEU A 53 -2.19 -5.75 -10.94
CA LEU A 53 -1.81 -4.98 -12.13
C LEU A 53 -2.61 -3.68 -12.16
N ALA A 54 -1.92 -2.55 -12.33
CA ALA A 54 -2.59 -1.25 -12.38
C ALA A 54 -3.50 -1.12 -13.61
N SER A 55 -3.16 -1.79 -14.72
CA SER A 55 -3.94 -1.82 -15.96
C SER A 55 -5.32 -2.45 -15.79
N ASP A 56 -5.50 -3.34 -14.82
CA ASP A 56 -6.76 -4.03 -14.58
C ASP A 56 -7.80 -3.13 -13.90
N HIS A 57 -7.35 -1.99 -13.35
CA HIS A 57 -8.20 -1.09 -12.57
C HIS A 57 -7.95 0.38 -12.96
N PRO A 58 -8.86 0.98 -13.75
CA PRO A 58 -8.77 2.39 -14.12
C PRO A 58 -8.62 3.30 -12.90
N GLY A 59 -7.63 4.19 -12.94
CA GLY A 59 -7.33 5.13 -11.85
C GLY A 59 -6.24 4.67 -10.88
N LEU A 60 -5.75 3.43 -10.99
CA LEU A 60 -4.56 3.01 -10.26
C LEU A 60 -3.27 3.51 -10.93
N LYS A 61 -2.32 3.89 -10.08
CA LYS A 61 -0.96 4.25 -10.46
C LYS A 61 -0.10 3.02 -10.32
N GLN A 62 0.58 2.66 -11.41
CA GLN A 62 1.66 1.68 -11.36
C GLN A 62 2.78 2.14 -10.43
N ASN A 63 3.65 1.22 -10.06
CA ASN A 63 4.81 1.47 -9.22
C ASN A 63 4.50 2.26 -7.93
N SER A 64 3.34 2.01 -7.33
CA SER A 64 2.83 2.79 -6.20
C SER A 64 2.32 1.89 -5.07
N ILE A 65 2.47 2.38 -3.84
CA ILE A 65 1.96 1.75 -2.62
C ILE A 65 0.75 2.55 -2.12
N TYR A 66 -0.40 1.91 -2.10
CA TYR A 66 -1.64 2.42 -1.56
C TYR A 66 -1.74 1.98 -0.10
N PHE A 67 -1.59 2.91 0.84
CA PHE A 67 -1.78 2.63 2.25
C PHE A 67 -3.20 3.04 2.66
N MET A 68 -3.96 2.05 3.12
CA MET A 68 -5.33 2.20 3.57
C MET A 68 -5.35 1.94 5.08
N SER A 69 -6.12 2.73 5.79
CA SER A 69 -6.41 2.45 7.20
C SER A 69 -7.91 2.30 7.33
N CYS A 70 -8.32 1.23 8.01
CA CYS A 70 -9.72 0.91 8.26
C CYS A 70 -10.34 1.80 9.35
N GLU A 71 -9.58 2.74 9.92
CA GLU A 71 -10.09 3.68 10.89
C GLU A 71 -10.68 4.90 10.19
N TYR A 72 -11.92 5.23 10.55
CA TYR A 72 -12.78 6.31 10.01
C TYR A 72 -12.15 7.72 9.94
N ARG A 73 -10.89 7.90 10.33
CA ARG A 73 -10.20 9.20 10.38
C ARG A 73 -8.81 9.20 9.76
N VAL A 74 -8.29 8.05 9.33
CA VAL A 74 -6.91 7.96 8.84
C VAL A 74 -6.87 8.18 7.34
N ARG A 75 -6.02 9.12 6.92
CA ARG A 75 -5.87 9.51 5.52
C ARG A 75 -5.33 8.34 4.71
N CYS A 76 -6.10 7.90 3.71
CA CYS A 76 -5.57 7.02 2.67
C CYS A 76 -4.58 7.81 1.83
N GLY A 77 -3.50 7.17 1.39
CA GLY A 77 -2.52 7.81 0.54
C GLY A 77 -1.81 6.85 -0.38
N ILE A 78 -1.13 7.47 -1.35
CA ILE A 78 -0.43 6.81 -2.43
C ILE A 78 1.03 7.24 -2.30
N PHE A 79 1.90 6.30 -2.01
CA PHE A 79 3.35 6.49 -2.04
C PHE A 79 3.88 6.02 -3.40
N SER A 80 4.49 6.92 -4.16
CA SER A 80 5.14 6.61 -5.43
C SER A 80 6.54 6.06 -5.18
N LEU A 81 6.86 4.88 -5.72
CA LEU A 81 8.22 4.33 -5.66
C LEU A 81 9.16 4.98 -6.70
N GLU A 82 8.63 5.75 -7.66
CA GLU A 82 9.46 6.45 -8.65
C GLU A 82 10.19 7.66 -8.05
N ASP A 83 9.47 8.47 -7.27
CA ASP A 83 9.96 9.76 -6.76
C ASP A 83 9.84 9.90 -5.24
N GLY A 84 9.30 8.89 -4.55
CA GLY A 84 9.09 8.91 -3.09
C GLY A 84 8.00 9.89 -2.65
N SER A 85 7.21 10.43 -3.58
CA SER A 85 6.14 11.38 -3.24
C SER A 85 4.95 10.68 -2.60
N ILE A 86 4.26 11.39 -1.70
CA ILE A 86 3.02 10.95 -1.08
C ILE A 86 1.88 11.84 -1.55
N GLN A 87 0.83 11.22 -2.08
CA GLN A 87 -0.42 11.89 -2.44
C GLN A 87 -1.54 11.39 -1.54
N TYR A 88 -2.26 12.31 -0.90
CA TYR A 88 -3.39 11.95 -0.05
C TYR A 88 -4.67 11.82 -0.87
N ILE A 89 -5.40 10.73 -0.66
CA ILE A 89 -6.70 10.52 -1.27
C ILE A 89 -7.74 11.28 -0.42
N PRO A 90 -8.58 12.13 -1.04
CA PRO A 90 -9.67 12.80 -0.33
C PRO A 90 -10.61 11.78 0.35
N GLN A 91 -11.12 12.11 1.53
CA GLN A 91 -11.96 11.21 2.35
C GLN A 91 -13.25 10.73 1.67
N ASN A 92 -13.65 11.34 0.55
CA ASN A 92 -14.89 11.04 -0.16
C ASN A 92 -14.69 10.22 -1.45
N VAL A 93 -13.48 9.71 -1.69
CA VAL A 93 -13.22 8.85 -2.85
C VAL A 93 -13.41 7.40 -2.39
N GLU A 94 -14.44 6.73 -2.93
CA GLU A 94 -14.57 5.28 -2.80
C GLU A 94 -13.35 4.64 -3.48
N CYS A 95 -12.45 4.05 -2.69
CA CYS A 95 -11.41 3.20 -3.25
C CYS A 95 -12.06 1.85 -3.57
N PRO A 96 -12.13 1.42 -4.85
CA PRO A 96 -12.81 0.20 -5.25
C PRO A 96 -12.22 -1.07 -4.59
N CYS A 97 -11.01 -0.97 -4.07
CA CYS A 97 -10.30 -2.03 -3.36
C CYS A 97 -10.76 -2.19 -1.89
N LEU A 98 -11.57 -1.27 -1.35
CA LEU A 98 -12.07 -1.33 0.04
C LEU A 98 -13.08 -2.46 0.28
N TYR A 99 -13.67 -3.02 -0.79
CA TYR A 99 -14.59 -4.14 -0.72
C TYR A 99 -13.94 -5.49 -1.09
N GLY A 100 -12.62 -5.51 -1.31
CA GLY A 100 -11.89 -6.72 -1.65
C GLY A 100 -11.81 -7.68 -0.46
N VAL A 101 -12.34 -8.90 -0.66
CA VAL A 101 -12.24 -10.01 0.30
C VAL A 101 -10.78 -10.24 0.64
N TRP A 102 -10.43 -9.98 1.90
CA TRP A 102 -9.13 -10.25 2.47
C TRP A 102 -8.96 -11.76 2.57
N ILE A 103 -8.11 -12.34 1.71
CA ILE A 103 -7.71 -13.74 1.86
C ILE A 103 -6.61 -13.77 2.92
N THR A 104 -6.99 -14.06 4.16
CA THR A 104 -6.05 -14.45 5.21
C THR A 104 -5.68 -15.91 4.96
N PRO A 105 -4.39 -16.26 4.72
CA PRO A 105 -3.97 -17.64 4.78
C PRO A 105 -4.23 -18.17 6.19
N SER A 106 -5.02 -19.22 6.31
CA SER A 106 -5.10 -20.01 7.55
C SER A 106 -3.79 -20.79 7.68
N PHE A 107 -3.02 -20.51 8.72
CA PHE A 107 -1.97 -21.41 9.21
C PHE A 107 -2.59 -22.55 10.01
#